data_AF-A0A9X6AE99-F1
#
_entry.id   AF-A0A9X6AE99-F1
#
_cell.length_a   1.000
_cell.length_b   1.000
_cell.length_c   1.000
_cell.angle_alpha   90.00
_cell.angle_beta   90.00
_cell.angle_gamma   90.00
#
_symmetry.space_group_name_H-M   'P 1'
#
loop_
_entity.id
_entity.type
_entity.pdbx_description
1 polymer ?
#
loop_
_entity_poly.entity_id
_entity_poly.type
_entity_poly.pdbx_seq_one_letter_code
_entity_poly.pdbx_strand_id
1 'polypeptide(L)'
;SLERTGLTDWTIGTLTRVFETRRAGQPVKAYPALVDDGPTANTVSVRLFDTEAEQAQAMWTGTRRLILRNIPVNPAKFASDKLTNAQKLALSANPHGSVQALFDDCATAAADKLIGDFGGPAWDEESYRKLYDKVRAEIVDTTVRTVGQVQQVLAAWQACERRLKATSSPTLLANLTDVRTQLNALVKPGFVTATGLRRLPDLMRYLVAADRRLQQMPTGVQRDTTRMEKVHEMQDEYAWLLEQMPQGRPVPQQVLDIRWMIEELRVSYFAHALGTAYPVSDKRIVKAIDAAVP
;
A
#
# COMPACT_ATOMS: atom_id res chain seq x y z
N SER A 1 -24.06 -22.08 -13.52
CA SER A 1 -22.65 -21.86 -13.09
C SER A 1 -22.61 -20.64 -12.18
N LEU A 2 -21.76 -20.62 -11.13
CA LEU A 2 -21.56 -19.44 -10.29
C LEU A 2 -20.51 -18.49 -10.91
N GLU A 3 -19.54 -19.04 -11.63
CA GLU A 3 -18.50 -18.27 -12.31
C GLU A 3 -19.03 -17.47 -13.49
N ARG A 4 -18.47 -16.28 -13.69
CA ARG A 4 -18.79 -15.33 -14.75
C ARG A 4 -17.51 -14.67 -15.21
N THR A 5 -17.43 -14.25 -16.46
CA THR A 5 -16.25 -13.61 -17.02
C THR A 5 -16.63 -12.33 -17.76
N GLY A 6 -15.69 -11.39 -17.85
CA GLY A 6 -15.86 -10.20 -18.67
C GLY A 6 -16.96 -9.25 -18.19
N LEU A 7 -17.29 -9.26 -16.89
CA LEU A 7 -18.30 -8.38 -16.33
C LEU A 7 -17.83 -6.93 -16.36
N THR A 8 -18.70 -6.07 -16.87
CA THR A 8 -18.47 -4.63 -16.99
C THR A 8 -19.28 -3.81 -15.99
N ASP A 9 -20.30 -4.43 -15.39
CA ASP A 9 -21.16 -3.89 -14.33
C ASP A 9 -21.64 -5.03 -13.41
N TRP A 10 -22.26 -4.69 -12.29
CA TRP A 10 -22.83 -5.67 -11.38
C TRP A 10 -24.12 -6.25 -11.94
N THR A 11 -24.03 -7.44 -12.55
CA THR A 11 -25.18 -8.16 -13.17
C THR A 11 -25.34 -9.59 -12.65
N ILE A 12 -24.74 -9.86 -11.48
CA ILE A 12 -24.63 -11.20 -10.90
C ILE A 12 -25.62 -11.46 -9.75
N GLY A 13 -26.49 -10.49 -9.42
CA GLY A 13 -27.39 -10.59 -8.27
C GLY A 13 -26.62 -10.62 -6.96
N THR A 14 -27.02 -11.48 -6.02
CA THR A 14 -26.29 -11.68 -4.76
C THR A 14 -25.16 -12.70 -4.95
N LEU A 15 -23.93 -12.31 -4.56
CA LEU A 15 -22.79 -13.20 -4.50
C LEU A 15 -22.70 -13.81 -3.10
N THR A 16 -22.90 -15.12 -2.98
CA THR A 16 -22.77 -15.81 -1.69
C THR A 16 -21.33 -15.79 -1.19
N ARG A 17 -21.14 -15.57 0.11
CA ARG A 17 -19.81 -15.57 0.74
C ARG A 17 -19.18 -16.95 0.83
N VAL A 18 -20.00 -17.98 1.02
CA VAL A 18 -19.55 -19.37 1.05
C VAL A 18 -20.45 -20.16 0.13
N PHE A 19 -19.83 -21.00 -0.69
CA PHE A 19 -20.51 -21.94 -1.56
C PHE A 19 -20.05 -23.35 -1.18
N GLU A 20 -21.00 -24.22 -0.85
CA GLU A 20 -20.71 -25.62 -0.52
C GLU A 20 -21.08 -26.52 -1.70
N THR A 21 -20.13 -27.35 -2.13
CA THR A 21 -20.34 -28.40 -3.13
C THR A 21 -19.90 -29.74 -2.59
N ARG A 22 -20.32 -30.86 -3.22
CA ARG A 22 -19.81 -32.19 -2.88
C ARG A 22 -18.86 -32.67 -3.96
N ARG A 23 -17.63 -33.03 -3.57
CA ARG A 23 -16.65 -33.68 -4.45
C ARG A 23 -16.30 -35.04 -3.86
N ALA A 24 -16.49 -36.11 -4.64
CA ALA A 24 -16.30 -37.50 -4.17
C ALA A 24 -17.05 -37.81 -2.85
N GLY A 25 -18.24 -37.22 -2.65
CA GLY A 25 -19.04 -37.40 -1.44
C GLY A 25 -18.64 -36.54 -0.24
N GLN A 26 -17.51 -35.83 -0.29
CA GLN A 26 -17.08 -34.92 0.78
C GLN A 26 -17.54 -33.47 0.51
N PRO A 27 -18.01 -32.74 1.53
CA PRO A 27 -18.33 -31.32 1.40
C PRO A 27 -17.06 -30.51 1.19
N VAL A 28 -17.02 -29.73 0.11
CA VAL A 28 -15.95 -28.79 -0.21
C VAL A 28 -16.53 -27.38 -0.16
N LYS A 29 -15.94 -26.53 0.66
CA LYS A 29 -16.23 -25.10 0.71
C LYS A 29 -15.42 -24.38 -0.35
N ALA A 30 -16.07 -23.46 -1.04
CA ALA A 30 -15.45 -22.51 -1.95
C ALA A 30 -15.91 -21.10 -1.59
N TYR A 31 -15.06 -20.12 -1.86
CA TYR A 31 -15.25 -18.72 -1.49
C TYR A 31 -15.33 -17.87 -2.77
N PRO A 32 -16.54 -17.57 -3.28
CA PRO A 32 -16.71 -16.82 -4.51
C PRO A 32 -16.30 -15.35 -4.34
N ALA A 33 -15.56 -14.79 -5.29
CA ALA A 33 -15.20 -13.36 -5.28
C ALA A 33 -15.19 -12.76 -6.67
N LEU A 34 -15.35 -11.44 -6.74
CA LEU A 34 -14.95 -10.66 -7.90
C LEU A 34 -13.43 -10.67 -8.04
N VAL A 35 -12.94 -10.78 -9.27
CA VAL A 35 -11.51 -10.76 -9.62
C VAL A 35 -11.29 -9.71 -10.69
N ASP A 36 -10.31 -8.83 -10.50
CA ASP A 36 -9.84 -7.91 -11.53
C ASP A 36 -9.16 -8.70 -12.66
N ASP A 37 -9.71 -8.63 -13.89
CA ASP A 37 -9.12 -9.28 -15.07
C ASP A 37 -7.91 -8.52 -15.64
N GLY A 38 -7.50 -7.45 -14.96
CA GLY A 38 -6.35 -6.64 -15.30
C GLY A 38 -6.70 -5.38 -16.10
N PRO A 39 -5.72 -4.46 -16.22
CA PRO A 39 -5.95 -3.15 -16.80
C PRO A 39 -6.32 -3.18 -18.27
N THR A 40 -5.81 -4.16 -19.04
CA THR A 40 -6.09 -4.29 -20.48
C THR A 40 -7.51 -4.77 -20.76
N ALA A 41 -7.98 -5.78 -20.02
CA ALA A 41 -9.34 -6.28 -20.16
C ALA A 41 -10.35 -5.26 -19.60
N ASN A 42 -9.99 -4.59 -18.49
CA ASN A 42 -10.84 -3.63 -17.80
C ASN A 42 -12.25 -4.18 -17.49
N THR A 43 -12.27 -5.43 -17.05
CA THR A 43 -13.45 -6.20 -16.64
C THR A 43 -13.18 -6.90 -15.31
N VAL A 44 -14.22 -7.48 -14.75
CA VAL A 44 -14.10 -8.41 -13.61
C VAL A 44 -14.71 -9.77 -13.93
N SER A 45 -14.22 -10.79 -13.26
CA SER A 45 -14.78 -12.14 -13.29
C SER A 45 -15.25 -12.57 -11.90
N VAL A 46 -16.19 -13.52 -11.82
CA VAL A 46 -16.49 -14.25 -10.58
C VAL A 46 -15.71 -15.55 -10.61
N ARG A 47 -14.86 -15.77 -9.61
CA ARG A 47 -14.08 -17.01 -9.43
C ARG A 47 -14.23 -17.57 -8.03
N LEU A 48 -13.95 -18.85 -7.89
CA LEU A 48 -13.93 -19.56 -6.61
C LEU A 48 -12.51 -19.63 -6.03
N PHE A 49 -12.39 -19.34 -4.73
CA PHE A 49 -11.14 -19.45 -3.96
C PHE A 49 -11.27 -20.53 -2.88
N ASP A 50 -10.15 -21.04 -2.37
CA ASP A 50 -10.15 -22.06 -1.33
C ASP A 50 -10.21 -21.47 0.09
N THR A 51 -9.87 -20.19 0.25
CA THR A 51 -9.80 -19.53 1.55
C THR A 51 -10.55 -18.20 1.57
N GLU A 52 -11.05 -17.83 2.75
CA GLU A 52 -11.68 -16.53 2.98
C GLU A 52 -10.71 -15.36 2.78
N ALA A 53 -9.42 -15.55 3.09
CA ALA A 53 -8.39 -14.53 2.90
C ALA A 53 -8.19 -14.17 1.41
N GLU A 54 -8.12 -15.18 0.54
CA GLU A 54 -8.03 -14.97 -0.92
C GLU A 54 -9.29 -14.30 -1.45
N GLN A 55 -10.45 -14.76 -1.00
CA GLN A 55 -11.72 -14.14 -1.36
C GLN A 55 -11.75 -12.67 -0.96
N ALA A 56 -11.35 -12.32 0.26
CA ALA A 56 -11.35 -10.93 0.73
C ALA A 56 -10.45 -10.03 -0.13
N GLN A 57 -9.23 -10.49 -0.45
CA GLN A 57 -8.31 -9.73 -1.29
C GLN A 57 -8.81 -9.58 -2.74
N ALA A 58 -9.30 -10.67 -3.32
CA ALA A 58 -9.86 -10.67 -4.66
C ALA A 58 -11.09 -9.75 -4.71
N MET A 59 -12.04 -9.94 -3.80
CA MET A 59 -13.28 -9.18 -3.73
C MET A 59 -13.04 -7.68 -3.62
N TRP A 60 -12.03 -7.28 -2.83
CA TRP A 60 -11.63 -5.89 -2.70
C TRP A 60 -11.15 -5.31 -4.03
N THR A 61 -10.20 -5.97 -4.68
CA THR A 61 -9.62 -5.48 -5.96
C THR A 61 -10.63 -5.53 -7.11
N GLY A 62 -11.47 -6.55 -7.17
CA GLY A 62 -12.56 -6.68 -8.14
C GLY A 62 -13.63 -5.59 -7.95
N THR A 63 -14.06 -5.34 -6.70
CA THR A 63 -15.00 -4.24 -6.40
C THR A 63 -14.43 -2.89 -6.84
N ARG A 64 -13.17 -2.62 -6.50
CA ARG A 64 -12.47 -1.39 -6.93
C ARG A 64 -12.43 -1.26 -8.45
N ARG A 65 -12.05 -2.32 -9.18
CA ARG A 65 -12.02 -2.33 -10.65
C ARG A 65 -13.39 -1.98 -11.21
N LEU A 66 -14.44 -2.64 -10.73
CA LEU A 66 -15.80 -2.45 -11.22
C LEU A 66 -16.31 -1.02 -10.97
N ILE A 67 -16.04 -0.46 -9.80
CA ILE A 67 -16.40 0.94 -9.47
C ILE A 67 -15.62 1.91 -10.37
N LEU A 68 -14.29 1.83 -10.40
CA LEU A 68 -13.44 2.76 -11.16
C LEU A 68 -13.76 2.73 -12.65
N ARG A 69 -14.07 1.55 -13.19
CA ARG A 69 -14.48 1.37 -14.59
C ARG A 69 -15.76 2.14 -14.92
N ASN A 70 -16.75 2.12 -14.02
CA ASN A 70 -18.07 2.68 -14.29
C ASN A 70 -18.18 4.17 -13.96
N ILE A 71 -17.20 4.76 -13.27
CA ILE A 71 -17.14 6.20 -13.06
C ILE A 71 -16.90 6.90 -14.42
N PRO A 72 -17.78 7.80 -14.87
CA PRO A 72 -17.69 8.41 -16.20
C PRO A 72 -16.58 9.45 -16.35
N VAL A 73 -16.07 9.97 -15.23
CA VAL A 73 -14.98 10.96 -15.19
C VAL A 73 -13.68 10.28 -14.80
N ASN A 74 -12.56 10.66 -15.41
CA ASN A 74 -11.25 10.18 -14.98
C ASN A 74 -10.71 11.07 -13.83
N PRO A 75 -10.69 10.59 -12.57
CA PRO A 75 -10.27 11.41 -11.43
C PRO A 75 -8.79 11.82 -11.52
N ALA A 76 -7.94 10.97 -12.08
CA ALA A 76 -6.52 11.25 -12.29
C ALA A 76 -6.31 12.38 -13.31
N LYS A 77 -7.09 12.39 -14.39
CA LYS A 77 -7.10 13.49 -15.38
C LYS A 77 -7.56 14.80 -14.74
N PHE A 78 -8.67 14.78 -13.99
CA PHE A 78 -9.16 15.96 -13.28
C PHE A 78 -8.13 16.52 -12.28
N ALA A 79 -7.44 15.66 -11.55
CA ALA A 79 -6.37 16.08 -10.65
C ALA A 79 -5.19 16.70 -11.42
N SER A 80 -4.80 16.11 -12.55
CA SER A 80 -3.77 16.66 -13.45
C SER A 80 -4.13 18.07 -13.93
N ASP A 81 -5.37 18.28 -14.36
CA ASP A 81 -5.82 19.55 -14.95
C ASP A 81 -5.85 20.69 -13.93
N LYS A 82 -5.92 20.39 -12.63
CA LYS A 82 -5.85 21.39 -11.54
C LYS A 82 -4.43 21.85 -11.20
N LEU A 83 -3.39 21.16 -11.68
CA LEU A 83 -2.02 21.50 -11.36
C LEU A 83 -1.40 22.49 -12.34
N THR A 84 -0.60 23.42 -11.82
CA THR A 84 0.25 24.30 -12.63
C THR A 84 1.38 23.50 -13.30
N ASN A 85 1.96 24.05 -14.37
CA ASN A 85 3.12 23.43 -15.03
C ASN A 85 4.31 23.23 -14.08
N ALA A 86 4.54 24.17 -13.15
CA ALA A 86 5.58 24.04 -12.14
C ALA A 86 5.32 22.85 -11.19
N GLN A 87 4.07 22.64 -10.78
CA GLN A 87 3.69 21.50 -9.96
C GLN A 87 3.83 20.17 -10.72
N LYS A 88 3.44 20.13 -12.00
CA LYS A 88 3.65 18.96 -12.86
C LYS A 88 5.14 18.65 -13.05
N LEU A 89 5.98 19.68 -13.22
CA LEU A 89 7.42 19.51 -13.34
C LEU A 89 8.05 18.97 -12.05
N ALA A 90 7.62 19.45 -10.87
CA ALA A 90 8.09 18.92 -9.59
C ALA A 90 7.75 17.43 -9.40
N LEU A 91 6.65 16.98 -9.99
CA LEU A 91 6.21 15.59 -10.00
C LEU A 91 6.89 14.73 -11.09
N SER A 92 7.64 15.31 -12.02
CA SER A 92 8.25 14.57 -13.13
C SER A 92 9.31 13.56 -12.65
N ALA A 93 10.05 13.90 -11.60
CA ALA A 93 10.97 13.00 -10.90
C ALA A 93 10.20 12.18 -9.85
N ASN A 94 9.31 11.28 -10.32
CA ASN A 94 8.59 10.32 -9.50
C ASN A 94 9.01 8.87 -9.85
N PRO A 95 8.82 7.89 -8.94
CA PRO A 95 9.24 6.52 -9.19
C PRO A 95 8.33 5.74 -10.16
N HIS A 96 7.12 6.22 -10.46
CA HIS A 96 6.13 5.53 -11.31
C HIS A 96 6.44 5.60 -12.81
N GLY A 97 7.48 6.33 -13.21
CA GLY A 97 7.91 6.47 -14.60
C GLY A 97 7.07 7.46 -15.43
N SER A 98 5.87 7.84 -14.98
CA SER A 98 5.10 8.94 -15.57
C SER A 98 4.21 9.63 -14.54
N VAL A 99 3.91 10.91 -14.77
CA VAL A 99 2.99 11.68 -13.92
C VAL A 99 1.57 11.11 -13.98
N GLN A 100 1.15 10.58 -15.13
CA GLN A 100 -0.18 9.95 -15.27
C GLN A 100 -0.29 8.70 -14.38
N ALA A 101 0.72 7.83 -14.38
CA ALA A 101 0.73 6.63 -13.54
C ALA A 101 0.69 6.96 -12.03
N LEU A 102 1.32 8.07 -11.62
CA LEU A 102 1.22 8.57 -10.25
C LEU A 102 -0.21 9.01 -9.90
N PHE A 103 -0.90 9.70 -10.81
CA PHE A 103 -2.29 10.12 -10.58
C PHE A 103 -3.26 8.94 -10.60
N ASP A 104 -3.02 7.95 -11.45
CA ASP A 104 -3.81 6.72 -11.46
C ASP A 104 -3.65 5.94 -10.14
N ASP A 105 -2.44 5.90 -9.57
CA ASP A 105 -2.19 5.34 -8.22
C ASP A 105 -2.91 6.15 -7.13
N CYS A 106 -2.90 7.49 -7.21
CA CYS A 106 -3.65 8.34 -6.28
C CYS A 106 -5.17 8.11 -6.37
N ALA A 107 -5.71 7.93 -7.58
CA ALA A 107 -7.13 7.65 -7.79
C ALA A 107 -7.51 6.25 -7.30
N THR A 108 -6.64 5.26 -7.50
CA THR A 108 -6.81 3.89 -7.01
C THR A 108 -6.85 3.87 -5.48
N ALA A 109 -5.90 4.54 -4.84
CA ALA A 109 -5.85 4.63 -3.39
C ALA A 109 -7.03 5.43 -2.81
N ALA A 110 -7.48 6.49 -3.49
CA ALA A 110 -8.70 7.23 -3.15
C ALA A 110 -9.95 6.34 -3.20
N ALA A 111 -10.07 5.50 -4.24
CA ALA A 111 -11.15 4.53 -4.33
C ALA A 111 -11.10 3.54 -3.16
N ASP A 112 -9.93 2.97 -2.82
CA ASP A 112 -9.80 2.07 -1.66
C ASP A 112 -10.26 2.72 -0.36
N LYS A 113 -9.85 3.96 -0.12
CA LYS A 113 -10.28 4.70 1.08
C LYS A 113 -11.80 4.85 1.12
N LEU A 114 -12.41 5.34 0.04
CA LEU A 114 -13.84 5.59 -0.01
C LEU A 114 -14.64 4.28 0.07
N ILE A 115 -14.17 3.22 -0.58
CA ILE A 115 -14.77 1.88 -0.47
C ILE A 115 -14.79 1.44 0.99
N GLY A 116 -13.67 1.58 1.71
CA GLY A 116 -13.60 1.24 3.13
C GLY A 116 -14.49 2.13 4.01
N ASP A 117 -14.45 3.46 3.80
CA ASP A 117 -15.23 4.42 4.59
C ASP A 117 -16.75 4.20 4.44
N PHE A 118 -17.21 3.70 3.28
CA PHE A 118 -18.62 3.42 3.00
C PHE A 118 -19.00 1.94 3.14
N GLY A 119 -18.21 1.15 3.86
CA GLY A 119 -18.57 -0.21 4.28
C GLY A 119 -18.42 -1.29 3.22
N GLY A 120 -17.63 -1.05 2.18
CA GLY A 120 -17.31 -2.05 1.16
C GLY A 120 -16.38 -3.17 1.65
N PRO A 121 -16.16 -4.22 0.82
CA PRO A 121 -16.71 -4.41 -0.52
C PRO A 121 -18.20 -4.84 -0.50
N ALA A 122 -18.89 -4.67 -1.63
CA ALA A 122 -20.31 -5.02 -1.78
C ALA A 122 -20.50 -6.51 -2.11
N TRP A 123 -21.63 -7.12 -1.73
CA TRP A 123 -21.93 -8.55 -1.95
C TRP A 123 -23.22 -8.81 -2.73
N ASP A 124 -23.94 -7.74 -3.06
CA ASP A 124 -25.18 -7.77 -3.84
C ASP A 124 -25.29 -6.46 -4.63
N GLU A 125 -26.24 -6.43 -5.56
CA GLU A 125 -26.41 -5.29 -6.45
C GLU A 125 -26.81 -4.02 -5.68
N GLU A 126 -27.73 -4.12 -4.73
CA GLU A 126 -28.21 -2.96 -3.97
C GLU A 126 -27.07 -2.28 -3.20
N SER A 127 -26.26 -3.06 -2.50
CA SER A 127 -25.08 -2.62 -1.76
C SER A 127 -24.03 -2.05 -2.71
N TYR A 128 -23.83 -2.66 -3.88
CA TYR A 128 -22.91 -2.14 -4.90
C TYR A 128 -23.36 -0.78 -5.44
N ARG A 129 -24.65 -0.60 -5.78
CA ARG A 129 -25.18 0.68 -6.27
C ARG A 129 -25.02 1.78 -5.21
N LYS A 130 -25.36 1.50 -3.96
CA LYS A 130 -25.18 2.45 -2.83
C LYS A 130 -23.71 2.85 -2.66
N LEU A 131 -22.81 1.86 -2.67
CA LEU A 131 -21.36 2.09 -2.55
C LEU A 131 -20.83 2.90 -3.74
N TYR A 132 -21.22 2.53 -4.96
CA TYR A 132 -20.85 3.22 -6.20
C TYR A 132 -21.26 4.70 -6.18
N ASP A 133 -22.50 5.01 -5.81
CA ASP A 133 -22.99 6.39 -5.79
C ASP A 133 -22.19 7.27 -4.81
N LYS A 134 -21.86 6.73 -3.62
CA LYS A 134 -21.02 7.42 -2.64
C LYS A 134 -19.59 7.64 -3.12
N VAL A 135 -18.95 6.59 -3.65
CA VAL A 135 -17.58 6.68 -4.18
C VAL A 135 -17.53 7.65 -5.35
N ARG A 136 -18.46 7.55 -6.30
CA ARG A 136 -18.57 8.43 -7.48
C ARG A 136 -18.68 9.90 -7.08
N ALA A 137 -19.45 10.21 -6.04
CA ALA A 137 -19.63 11.58 -5.56
C ALA A 137 -18.34 12.20 -5.00
N GLU A 138 -17.47 11.39 -4.36
CA GLU A 138 -16.32 11.90 -3.60
C GLU A 138 -14.95 11.62 -4.23
N ILE A 139 -14.88 10.77 -5.26
CA ILE A 139 -13.61 10.27 -5.81
C ILE A 139 -12.73 11.38 -6.37
N VAL A 140 -13.30 12.37 -7.06
CA VAL A 140 -12.53 13.46 -7.68
C VAL A 140 -11.85 14.31 -6.61
N ASP A 141 -12.61 14.79 -5.63
CA ASP A 141 -12.07 15.62 -4.55
C ASP A 141 -11.09 14.86 -3.67
N THR A 142 -11.37 13.58 -3.39
CA THR A 142 -10.45 12.73 -2.64
C THR A 142 -9.14 12.52 -3.40
N THR A 143 -9.21 12.28 -4.72
CA THR A 143 -8.01 12.13 -5.56
C THR A 143 -7.19 13.43 -5.57
N VAL A 144 -7.82 14.59 -5.72
CA VAL A 144 -7.12 15.90 -5.70
C VAL A 144 -6.42 16.13 -4.37
N ARG A 145 -7.09 15.85 -3.24
CA ARG A 145 -6.47 15.95 -1.91
C ARG A 145 -5.28 14.99 -1.77
N THR A 146 -5.43 13.74 -2.22
CA THR A 146 -4.36 12.74 -2.22
C THR A 146 -3.15 13.22 -3.02
N VAL A 147 -3.35 13.77 -4.22
CA VAL A 147 -2.26 14.32 -5.04
C VAL A 147 -1.50 15.43 -4.30
N GLY A 148 -2.21 16.33 -3.60
CA GLY A 148 -1.59 17.37 -2.79
C GLY A 148 -0.71 16.81 -1.65
N GLN A 149 -1.15 15.74 -0.98
CA GLN A 149 -0.34 15.06 0.05
C GLN A 149 0.87 14.34 -0.56
N VAL A 150 0.67 13.67 -1.71
CA VAL A 150 1.71 12.95 -2.43
C VAL A 150 2.80 13.89 -2.96
N GLN A 151 2.45 15.11 -3.38
CA GLN A 151 3.43 16.14 -3.73
C GLN A 151 4.40 16.44 -2.58
N GLN A 152 3.89 16.55 -1.36
CA GLN A 152 4.73 16.78 -0.19
C GLN A 152 5.63 15.56 0.07
N VAL A 153 5.05 14.34 0.00
CA VAL A 153 5.80 13.08 0.19
C VAL A 153 6.95 12.97 -0.81
N LEU A 154 6.70 13.26 -2.10
CA LEU A 154 7.73 13.23 -3.12
C LEU A 154 8.79 14.33 -2.92
N ALA A 155 8.41 15.52 -2.45
CA ALA A 155 9.37 16.56 -2.12
C ALA A 155 10.31 16.13 -0.98
N ALA A 156 9.79 15.49 0.07
CA ALA A 156 10.58 14.94 1.16
C ALA A 156 11.50 13.81 0.71
N TRP A 157 10.97 12.87 -0.11
CA TRP A 157 11.77 11.80 -0.70
C TRP A 157 12.91 12.35 -1.59
N GLN A 158 12.63 13.35 -2.45
CA GLN A 158 13.64 14.01 -3.27
C GLN A 158 14.71 14.73 -2.44
N ALA A 159 14.36 15.26 -1.26
CA ALA A 159 15.34 15.83 -0.34
C ALA A 159 16.31 14.78 0.20
N CYS A 160 15.79 13.62 0.62
CA CYS A 160 16.61 12.47 1.01
C CYS A 160 17.52 12.01 -0.13
N GLU A 161 16.98 11.87 -1.34
CA GLU A 161 17.71 11.51 -2.55
C GLU A 161 18.88 12.45 -2.87
N ARG A 162 18.64 13.77 -2.80
CA ARG A 162 19.70 14.78 -2.99
C ARG A 162 20.77 14.68 -1.91
N ARG A 163 20.38 14.49 -0.65
CA ARG A 163 21.33 14.38 0.46
C ARG A 163 22.16 13.11 0.41
N LEU A 164 21.55 11.99 0.02
CA LEU A 164 22.26 10.74 -0.26
C LEU A 164 23.34 10.94 -1.32
N LYS A 165 23.02 11.64 -2.42
CA LYS A 165 24.00 11.92 -3.49
C LYS A 165 25.12 12.87 -3.05
N ALA A 166 24.82 13.82 -2.16
CA ALA A 166 25.78 14.79 -1.66
C ALA A 166 26.70 14.23 -0.56
N THR A 167 26.31 13.12 0.09
CA THR A 167 27.07 12.52 1.18
C THR A 167 27.96 11.41 0.62
N SER A 168 29.27 11.65 0.52
CA SER A 168 30.24 10.66 0.08
C SER A 168 31.29 10.40 1.16
N SER A 169 31.33 9.17 1.67
CA SER A 169 32.41 8.69 2.54
C SER A 169 32.48 7.17 2.46
N PRO A 170 33.66 6.56 2.25
CA PRO A 170 33.82 5.10 2.29
C PRO A 170 33.34 4.47 3.60
N THR A 171 33.54 5.17 4.73
CA THR A 171 33.11 4.69 6.06
C THR A 171 31.60 4.70 6.25
N LEU A 172 30.86 5.43 5.41
CA LEU A 172 29.40 5.53 5.46
C LEU A 172 28.70 4.63 4.43
N LEU A 173 29.46 3.87 3.63
CA LEU A 173 28.90 3.16 2.48
C LEU A 173 27.74 2.22 2.86
N ALA A 174 27.89 1.48 3.96
CA ALA A 174 26.84 0.58 4.46
C ALA A 174 25.60 1.36 4.91
N ASN A 175 25.78 2.45 5.67
CA ASN A 175 24.70 3.28 6.19
C ASN A 175 23.92 3.99 5.08
N LEU A 176 24.63 4.52 4.08
CA LEU A 176 24.02 5.15 2.90
C LEU A 176 23.26 4.12 2.05
N THR A 177 23.78 2.90 1.94
CA THR A 177 23.10 1.79 1.25
C THR A 177 21.83 1.39 1.98
N ASP A 178 21.85 1.30 3.31
CA ASP A 178 20.65 1.00 4.10
C ASP A 178 19.55 2.07 3.91
N VAL A 179 19.92 3.36 3.97
CA VAL A 179 18.94 4.44 3.71
C VAL A 179 18.41 4.36 2.28
N ARG A 180 19.26 4.07 1.28
CA ARG A 180 18.82 3.87 -0.11
C ARG A 180 17.78 2.75 -0.22
N THR A 181 18.04 1.60 0.40
CA THR A 181 17.12 0.46 0.44
C THR A 181 15.80 0.84 1.10
N GLN A 182 15.84 1.58 2.21
CA GLN A 182 14.64 2.08 2.88
C GLN A 182 13.81 2.99 1.96
N LEU A 183 14.44 3.98 1.30
CA LEU A 183 13.72 4.89 0.40
C LEU A 183 13.08 4.13 -0.78
N ASN A 184 13.78 3.16 -1.35
CA ASN A 184 13.25 2.32 -2.44
C ASN A 184 12.09 1.42 -1.98
N ALA A 185 12.07 1.01 -0.71
CA ALA A 185 10.96 0.24 -0.15
C ALA A 185 9.72 1.10 0.14
N LEU A 186 9.93 2.35 0.59
CA LEU A 186 8.89 3.31 0.92
C LEU A 186 8.25 3.97 -0.32
N VAL A 187 9.07 4.34 -1.31
CA VAL A 187 8.66 5.13 -2.48
C VAL A 187 9.05 4.40 -3.76
N LYS A 188 8.10 3.64 -4.31
CA LYS A 188 8.21 2.81 -5.52
C LYS A 188 6.92 2.92 -6.37
N PRO A 189 6.88 2.43 -7.62
CA PRO A 189 5.62 2.37 -8.37
C PRO A 189 4.48 1.74 -7.55
N GLY A 190 3.33 2.42 -7.48
CA GLY A 190 2.17 1.96 -6.71
C GLY A 190 2.22 2.24 -5.19
N PHE A 191 3.19 3.04 -4.70
CA PHE A 191 3.34 3.24 -3.25
C PHE A 191 2.13 3.91 -2.60
N VAL A 192 1.33 4.71 -3.32
CA VAL A 192 0.20 5.43 -2.73
C VAL A 192 -0.90 4.44 -2.34
N THR A 193 -1.26 3.55 -3.27
CA THR A 193 -2.19 2.44 -3.00
C THR A 193 -1.62 1.47 -1.97
N ALA A 194 -0.35 1.08 -2.10
CA ALA A 194 0.28 0.12 -1.18
C ALA A 194 0.45 0.65 0.25
N THR A 195 0.61 1.97 0.42
CA THR A 195 0.68 2.61 1.74
C THR A 195 -0.71 2.82 2.33
N GLY A 196 -1.68 3.18 1.48
CA GLY A 196 -3.02 3.58 1.87
C GLY A 196 -3.06 5.00 2.44
N LEU A 197 -4.15 5.72 2.17
CA LEU A 197 -4.28 7.15 2.50
C LEU A 197 -4.21 7.44 4.00
N ARG A 198 -4.68 6.52 4.84
CA ARG A 198 -4.61 6.65 6.29
C ARG A 198 -3.17 6.77 6.80
N ARG A 199 -2.20 6.22 6.07
CA ARG A 199 -0.78 6.16 6.47
C ARG A 199 0.12 7.14 5.72
N LEU A 200 -0.40 7.94 4.79
CA LEU A 200 0.41 8.99 4.13
C LEU A 200 1.09 9.95 5.13
N PRO A 201 0.47 10.36 6.25
CA PRO A 201 1.15 11.15 7.27
C PRO A 201 2.34 10.42 7.92
N ASP A 202 2.25 9.12 8.14
CA ASP A 202 3.36 8.32 8.67
C ASP A 202 4.47 8.17 7.63
N LEU A 203 4.12 7.93 6.36
CA LEU A 203 5.09 7.88 5.26
C LEU A 203 5.91 9.17 5.17
N MET A 204 5.25 10.33 5.30
CA MET A 204 5.93 11.61 5.41
C MET A 204 6.91 11.63 6.60
N ARG A 205 6.44 11.22 7.78
CA ARG A 205 7.27 11.18 9.00
C ARG A 205 8.49 10.25 8.84
N TYR A 206 8.35 9.10 8.17
CA TYR A 206 9.45 8.19 7.88
C TYR A 206 10.51 8.83 6.96
N LEU A 207 10.07 9.55 5.92
CA LEU A 207 10.99 10.27 5.03
C LEU A 207 11.71 11.41 5.74
N VAL A 208 11.00 12.18 6.59
CA VAL A 208 11.63 13.22 7.43
C VAL A 208 12.63 12.62 8.42
N ALA A 209 12.34 11.45 8.99
CA ALA A 209 13.27 10.73 9.85
C ALA A 209 14.51 10.27 9.09
N ALA A 210 14.35 9.77 7.86
CA ALA A 210 15.48 9.39 6.99
C ALA A 210 16.34 10.62 6.62
N ASP A 211 15.75 11.77 6.32
CA ASP A 211 16.52 13.00 6.06
C ASP A 211 17.31 13.43 7.31
N ARG A 212 16.68 13.40 8.49
CA ARG A 212 17.37 13.71 9.76
C ARG A 212 18.52 12.75 10.04
N ARG A 213 18.33 11.45 9.77
CA ARG A 213 19.40 10.45 9.86
C ARG A 213 20.57 10.84 8.98
N LEU A 214 20.32 11.11 7.71
CA LEU A 214 21.35 11.49 6.74
C LEU A 214 22.10 12.78 7.14
N GLN A 215 21.42 13.74 7.77
CA GLN A 215 22.07 14.96 8.30
C GLN A 215 23.04 14.66 9.46
N GLN A 216 22.65 13.76 10.36
CA GLN A 216 23.42 13.49 11.58
C GLN A 216 24.51 12.43 11.37
N MET A 217 24.30 11.52 10.43
CA MET A 217 25.13 10.35 10.16
C MET A 217 26.63 10.68 10.02
N PRO A 218 27.08 11.73 9.29
CA PRO A 218 28.51 12.04 9.17
C PRO A 218 29.21 12.34 10.49
N THR A 219 28.48 12.89 11.47
CA THR A 219 29.03 13.25 12.79
C THR A 219 28.82 12.16 13.84
N GLY A 220 28.10 11.09 13.50
CA GLY A 220 27.66 10.06 14.44
C GLY A 220 27.75 8.65 13.89
N VAL A 221 28.76 8.36 13.08
CA VAL A 221 28.90 7.12 12.29
C VAL A 221 28.69 5.87 13.13
N GLN A 222 29.48 5.68 14.20
CA GLN A 222 29.41 4.48 15.03
C GLN A 222 28.01 4.28 15.63
N ARG A 223 27.38 5.36 16.10
CA ARG A 223 26.02 5.31 16.67
C ARG A 223 24.97 4.98 15.61
N ASP A 224 25.12 5.51 14.40
CA ASP A 224 24.25 5.18 13.27
C ASP A 224 24.39 3.70 12.91
N THR A 225 25.62 3.21 12.79
CA THR A 225 25.92 1.81 12.46
C THR A 225 25.33 0.83 13.48
N THR A 226 25.54 1.06 14.78
CA THR A 226 24.95 0.19 15.81
C THR A 226 23.41 0.16 15.77
N ARG A 227 22.77 1.29 15.46
CA ARG A 227 21.30 1.35 15.31
C ARG A 227 20.84 0.69 14.00
N MET A 228 21.60 0.83 12.93
CA MET A 228 21.35 0.18 11.65
C MET A 228 21.39 -1.34 11.80
N GLU A 229 22.40 -1.88 12.48
CA GLU A 229 22.53 -3.33 12.75
C GLU A 229 21.31 -3.88 13.50
N LYS A 230 20.80 -3.13 14.49
CA LYS A 230 19.56 -3.50 15.20
C LYS A 230 18.33 -3.51 14.29
N VAL A 231 18.26 -2.58 13.34
CA VAL A 231 17.19 -2.60 12.35
C VAL A 231 17.32 -3.77 11.38
N HIS A 232 18.54 -4.13 10.97
CA HIS A 232 18.80 -5.30 10.13
C HIS A 232 18.38 -6.59 10.82
N GLU A 233 18.71 -6.75 12.10
CA GLU A 233 18.23 -7.88 12.92
C GLU A 233 16.70 -8.02 12.85
N MET A 234 15.95 -6.93 13.01
CA MET A 234 14.48 -6.96 12.91
C MET A 234 13.96 -7.20 11.48
N GLN A 235 14.72 -6.79 10.46
CA GLN A 235 14.38 -7.07 9.07
C GLN A 235 14.59 -8.54 8.72
N ASP A 236 15.65 -9.15 9.22
CA ASP A 236 15.97 -10.56 9.02
C ASP A 236 14.93 -11.46 9.71
N GLU A 237 14.56 -11.16 10.95
CA GLU A 237 13.48 -11.87 11.67
C GLU A 237 12.13 -11.75 10.92
N TYR A 238 11.82 -10.57 10.38
CA TYR A 238 10.61 -10.38 9.58
C TYR A 238 10.66 -11.12 8.24
N ALA A 239 11.82 -11.16 7.58
CA ALA A 239 12.01 -11.94 6.36
C ALA A 239 11.83 -13.43 6.62
N TRP A 240 12.41 -13.95 7.70
CA TRP A 240 12.23 -15.34 8.13
C TRP A 240 10.75 -15.67 8.36
N LEU A 241 9.99 -14.78 9.03
CA LEU A 241 8.55 -14.96 9.24
C LEU A 241 7.79 -15.03 7.91
N LEU A 242 8.13 -14.18 6.94
CA LEU A 242 7.52 -14.21 5.60
C LEU A 242 7.80 -15.53 4.87
N GLU A 243 8.98 -16.12 5.06
CA GLU A 243 9.31 -17.44 4.50
C GLU A 243 8.48 -18.58 5.11
N GLN A 244 7.99 -18.43 6.34
CA GLN A 244 7.08 -19.39 6.97
C GLN A 244 5.65 -19.31 6.42
N MET A 245 5.29 -18.24 5.69
CA MET A 245 3.94 -18.09 5.16
C MET A 245 3.69 -19.05 3.99
N PRO A 246 2.49 -19.66 3.89
CA PRO A 246 2.17 -20.57 2.80
C PRO A 246 2.33 -19.90 1.41
N GLN A 247 3.16 -20.50 0.57
CA GLN A 247 3.38 -20.03 -0.81
C GLN A 247 2.07 -20.02 -1.60
N GLY A 248 1.85 -18.95 -2.36
CA GLY A 248 0.65 -18.78 -3.17
C GLY A 248 -0.61 -18.36 -2.40
N ARG A 249 -0.54 -18.20 -1.07
CA ARG A 249 -1.63 -17.65 -0.25
C ARG A 249 -1.34 -16.19 0.13
N PRO A 250 -2.39 -15.37 0.38
CA PRO A 250 -2.22 -14.03 0.91
C PRO A 250 -1.53 -14.05 2.28
N VAL A 251 -0.56 -13.16 2.47
CA VAL A 251 0.07 -12.94 3.78
C VAL A 251 -0.94 -12.27 4.73
N PRO A 252 -1.15 -12.78 5.96
CA PRO A 252 -2.06 -12.16 6.92
C PRO A 252 -1.71 -10.71 7.20
N GLN A 253 -2.72 -9.85 7.38
CA GLN A 253 -2.51 -8.42 7.61
C GLN A 253 -1.64 -8.13 8.83
N GLN A 254 -1.79 -8.91 9.91
CA GLN A 254 -0.98 -8.78 11.12
C GLN A 254 0.53 -8.97 10.86
N VAL A 255 0.89 -9.84 9.89
CA VAL A 255 2.28 -10.05 9.46
C VAL A 255 2.74 -8.85 8.63
N LEU A 256 1.92 -8.43 7.65
CA LEU A 256 2.23 -7.25 6.84
C LEU A 256 2.41 -5.97 7.67
N ASP A 257 1.72 -5.87 8.80
CA ASP A 257 1.81 -4.72 9.70
C ASP A 257 3.15 -4.61 10.44
N ILE A 258 3.88 -5.72 10.60
CA ILE A 258 5.22 -5.74 11.24
C ILE A 258 6.21 -4.88 10.45
N ARG A 259 6.09 -4.83 9.12
CA ARG A 259 6.93 -3.95 8.29
C ARG A 259 6.83 -2.48 8.71
N TRP A 260 5.67 -2.04 9.19
CA TRP A 260 5.47 -0.68 9.70
C TRP A 260 6.06 -0.48 11.08
N MET A 261 6.07 -1.52 11.92
CA MET A 261 6.77 -1.46 13.21
C MET A 261 8.27 -1.24 13.02
N ILE A 262 8.88 -1.80 11.96
CA ILE A 262 10.28 -1.55 11.62
C ILE A 262 10.50 -0.08 11.22
N GLU A 263 9.59 0.52 10.44
CA GLU A 263 9.68 1.95 10.12
C GLU A 263 9.52 2.84 11.36
N GLU A 264 8.63 2.48 12.30
CA GLU A 264 8.52 3.15 13.59
C GLU A 264 9.81 3.01 14.43
N LEU A 265 10.46 1.84 14.41
CA LEU A 265 11.74 1.63 15.07
C LEU A 265 12.82 2.55 14.47
N ARG A 266 12.85 2.69 13.14
CA ARG A 266 13.76 3.63 12.46
C ARG A 266 13.50 5.08 12.91
N VAL A 267 12.24 5.51 13.05
CA VAL A 267 11.93 6.84 13.61
C VAL A 267 12.45 6.98 15.04
N SER A 268 12.19 5.99 15.89
CA SER A 268 12.63 5.97 17.29
C SER A 268 14.15 6.12 17.40
N TYR A 269 14.90 5.40 16.57
CA TYR A 269 16.36 5.41 16.58
C TYR A 269 16.99 6.65 15.97
N PHE A 270 16.50 7.11 14.81
CA PHE A 270 17.22 8.12 14.04
C PHE A 270 16.63 9.52 14.20
N ALA A 271 15.40 9.64 14.70
CA ALA A 271 14.69 10.91 14.76
C ALA A 271 13.69 10.97 15.94
N HIS A 272 14.11 10.59 17.15
CA HIS A 272 13.27 10.49 18.35
C HIS A 272 12.30 11.68 18.57
N ALA A 273 12.76 12.91 18.32
CA ALA A 273 11.94 14.12 18.47
C ALA A 273 10.71 14.20 17.54
N LEU A 274 10.57 13.33 16.54
CA LEU A 274 9.37 13.24 15.70
C LEU A 274 8.24 12.44 16.36
N GLY A 275 8.54 11.62 17.35
CA GLY A 275 7.59 10.66 17.92
C GLY A 275 7.24 9.50 16.99
N THR A 276 6.66 8.45 17.56
CA THR A 276 6.17 7.27 16.85
C THR A 276 4.64 7.21 16.92
N ALA A 277 3.99 6.57 15.94
CA ALA A 277 2.53 6.45 15.94
C ALA A 277 2.02 5.60 17.12
N TYR A 278 2.86 4.68 17.58
CA TYR A 278 2.64 3.85 18.77
C TYR A 278 3.98 3.50 19.43
N PRO A 279 3.97 3.07 20.70
CA PRO A 279 5.18 2.66 21.38
C PRO A 279 5.86 1.46 20.69
N VAL A 280 7.14 1.58 20.34
CA VAL A 280 7.91 0.56 19.58
C VAL A 280 9.29 0.30 20.19
N SER A 281 9.82 -0.91 20.03
CA SER A 281 11.16 -1.36 20.43
C SER A 281 11.47 -2.70 19.75
N ASP A 282 12.73 -3.13 19.69
CA ASP A 282 13.11 -4.44 19.12
C ASP A 282 12.33 -5.58 19.79
N LYS A 283 12.28 -5.58 21.13
CA LYS A 283 11.50 -6.57 21.92
C LYS A 283 10.01 -6.65 21.55
N ARG A 284 9.41 -5.54 21.10
CA ARG A 284 8.00 -5.51 20.70
C ARG A 284 7.81 -6.05 19.30
N ILE A 285 8.77 -5.82 18.42
CA ILE A 285 8.77 -6.40 17.07
C ILE A 285 8.97 -7.91 17.17
N VAL A 286 9.96 -8.38 17.92
CA VAL A 286 10.17 -9.83 18.17
C VAL A 286 8.89 -10.46 18.71
N LYS A 287 8.27 -9.87 19.73
CA LYS A 287 6.99 -10.37 20.26
C LYS A 287 5.87 -10.43 19.22
N ALA A 288 5.80 -9.45 18.31
CA ALA A 288 4.80 -9.44 17.24
C ALA A 288 5.09 -10.52 16.20
N ILE A 289 6.38 -10.78 15.91
CA ILE A 289 6.83 -11.87 15.05
C ILE A 289 6.48 -13.22 15.67
N ASP A 290 6.86 -13.46 16.93
CA ASP A 290 6.56 -14.71 17.66
C ASP A 290 5.07 -15.03 17.68
N ALA A 291 4.22 -14.00 17.88
CA ALA A 291 2.77 -14.16 17.91
C ALA A 291 2.15 -14.43 16.53
N ALA A 292 2.89 -14.21 15.44
CA ALA A 292 2.42 -14.36 14.07
C ALA A 292 2.98 -15.59 13.35
N VAL A 293 3.86 -16.37 14.00
CA VAL A 293 4.36 -17.65 13.48
C VAL A 293 3.18 -18.63 13.35
N PRO A 294 3.01 -19.31 12.19
CA PRO A 294 1.92 -20.27 11.94
C PRO A 294 1.93 -21.52 12.84
#